data_AF-A0A2G9UQC9-F1
#
_entry.id   AF-A0A2G9UQC9-F1
#
_cell.length_a   1.000
_cell.length_b   1.000
_cell.length_c   1.000
_cell.angle_alpha   90.00
_cell.angle_beta   90.00
_cell.angle_gamma   90.00
#
_symmetry.space_group_name_H-M   'P 1'
#
loop_
_entity.id
_entity.type
_entity.pdbx_description
1 polymer ?
#
loop_
_entity_poly.entity_id
_entity_poly.type
_entity_poly.pdbx_seq_one_letter_code
_entity_poly.pdbx_strand_id
1 'polypeptide(L)'
;MLDVSSESRVYLEFHNLTSFPRRAFVIFTAKDGGDILRDGYIDEVLRFDNIMTTSLADKTETNERSCHPLCDLNKPFHMVMKVLRSNETSTGLGYPESTFYDTPLFIGMHFHDARITSGTKRLEARSAILWYFSRVDTPERKQTYKETTLNLFRVSNDGSFSDLIDVHLFGDEIANSEMVRGAIEYINACILIIFVPGWSTIDERSGTRKKIPSPIICHIYMPMPIHTPI
;
A
#
# COMPACT_ATOMS: atom_id res chain seq x y z
N MET A 1 28.59 -6.53 10.40
CA MET A 1 28.45 -5.05 10.34
C MET A 1 28.22 -4.75 8.87
N LEU A 2 26.95 -4.64 8.45
CA LEU A 2 26.61 -4.42 7.03
C LEU A 2 26.88 -2.95 6.72
N ASP A 3 27.70 -2.70 5.70
CA ASP A 3 28.01 -1.37 5.19
C ASP A 3 26.72 -0.74 4.64
N VAL A 4 26.10 0.10 5.46
CA VAL A 4 24.98 0.95 5.05
C VAL A 4 25.54 1.87 3.98
N SER A 5 25.08 1.75 2.73
CA SER A 5 25.62 2.50 1.58
C SER A 5 25.80 3.98 1.95
N SER A 6 26.86 4.62 1.45
CA SER A 6 27.15 6.03 1.72
C SER A 6 25.92 6.94 1.53
N GLU A 7 25.10 6.62 0.53
CA GLU A 7 23.83 7.28 0.23
C GLU A 7 22.78 7.11 1.34
N SER A 8 22.64 5.90 1.89
CA SER A 8 21.71 5.61 2.98
C SER A 8 22.05 6.40 4.25
N ARG A 9 23.35 6.53 4.55
CA ARG A 9 23.80 7.35 5.69
C ARG A 9 23.54 8.84 5.45
N VAL A 10 23.86 9.34 4.25
CA VAL A 10 23.61 10.75 3.87
C VAL A 10 22.11 11.08 3.96
N TYR A 11 21.24 10.18 3.52
CA TYR A 11 19.78 10.37 3.61
C TYR A 11 19.31 10.50 5.06
N LEU A 12 19.76 9.58 5.93
CA LEU A 12 19.40 9.59 7.35
C LEU A 12 19.93 10.83 8.07
N GLU A 13 21.17 11.26 7.77
CA GLU A 13 21.76 12.48 8.31
C GLU A 13 21.00 13.74 7.83
N PHE A 14 20.67 13.83 6.55
CA PHE A 14 19.96 14.98 5.97
C PHE A 14 18.56 15.17 6.58
N HIS A 15 17.84 14.08 6.82
CA HIS A 15 16.51 14.12 7.42
C HIS A 15 16.51 13.98 8.95
N ASN A 16 17.68 13.91 9.59
CA ASN A 16 17.84 13.70 11.03
C ASN A 16 17.06 12.46 11.55
N LEU A 17 17.19 11.33 10.84
CA LEU A 17 16.50 10.07 11.13
C LEU A 17 17.48 9.01 11.64
N THR A 18 17.04 8.21 12.62
CA THR A 18 17.83 7.08 13.15
C THR A 18 17.62 5.79 12.35
N SER A 19 16.52 5.70 11.61
CA SER A 19 16.18 4.56 10.76
C SER A 19 15.34 5.01 9.58
N PHE A 20 15.33 4.21 8.51
CA PHE A 20 14.51 4.50 7.35
C PHE A 20 13.02 4.50 7.73
N PRO A 21 12.27 5.54 7.33
CA PRO A 21 10.84 5.59 7.59
C PRO A 21 10.15 4.48 6.80
N ARG A 22 9.09 3.94 7.37
CA ARG A 22 8.20 3.00 6.70
C ARG A 22 7.22 3.77 5.83
N ARG A 23 6.93 3.23 4.66
CA ARG A 23 5.96 3.80 3.73
C ARG A 23 4.81 2.85 3.43
N ALA A 24 3.65 3.44 3.17
CA ALA A 24 2.52 2.78 2.58
C ALA A 24 1.87 3.71 1.56
N PHE A 25 1.29 3.14 0.52
CA PHE A 25 0.46 3.87 -0.41
C PHE A 25 -0.82 3.08 -0.65
N VAL A 26 -1.90 3.81 -0.86
CA VAL A 26 -3.24 3.25 -0.97
C VAL A 26 -3.85 3.72 -2.26
N ILE A 27 -4.33 2.77 -3.04
CA ILE A 27 -5.06 3.00 -4.28
C ILE A 27 -6.53 2.77 -3.98
N PHE A 28 -7.36 3.76 -4.31
CA PHE A 28 -8.80 3.72 -4.17
C PHE A 28 -9.43 3.65 -5.55
N THR A 29 -10.30 2.68 -5.78
CA THR A 29 -11.05 2.49 -7.01
C THR A 29 -12.54 2.39 -6.70
N ALA A 30 -13.39 2.89 -7.60
CA ALA A 30 -14.82 2.73 -7.44
C ALA A 30 -15.23 1.30 -7.83
N LYS A 31 -16.03 0.61 -7.00
CA LYS A 31 -16.48 -0.77 -7.27
C LYS A 31 -17.30 -0.91 -8.55
N ASP A 32 -17.98 0.17 -8.93
CA ASP A 32 -18.74 0.25 -10.19
C ASP A 32 -17.88 0.66 -11.41
N GLY A 33 -16.57 0.86 -11.21
CA GLY A 33 -15.64 1.29 -12.25
C GLY A 33 -15.80 2.75 -12.70
N GLY A 34 -16.62 3.53 -11.99
CA GLY A 34 -16.89 4.94 -12.28
C GLY A 34 -15.87 5.91 -11.70
N ASP A 35 -16.26 7.18 -11.65
CA ASP A 35 -15.46 8.27 -11.06
C ASP A 35 -15.36 8.11 -9.53
N ILE A 36 -14.14 8.16 -8.98
CA ILE A 36 -13.87 8.09 -7.53
C ILE A 36 -14.15 9.43 -6.83
N LEU A 37 -14.22 10.54 -7.59
CA LEU A 37 -14.44 11.89 -7.09
C LEU A 37 -15.92 12.25 -6.92
N ARG A 38 -16.81 11.27 -6.98
CA ARG A 38 -18.23 11.41 -6.66
C ARG A 38 -18.45 11.57 -5.17
N ASP A 39 -19.52 12.28 -4.81
CA ASP A 39 -19.97 12.39 -3.42
C ASP A 39 -20.28 11.00 -2.84
N GLY A 40 -20.02 10.78 -1.55
CA GLY A 40 -20.09 9.44 -0.93
C GLY A 40 -18.83 8.59 -1.17
N TYR A 41 -18.36 8.43 -2.41
CA TYR A 41 -17.10 7.71 -2.70
C TYR A 41 -15.91 8.42 -2.07
N ILE A 42 -15.85 9.74 -2.24
CA ILE A 42 -14.79 10.54 -1.66
C ILE A 42 -14.87 10.60 -0.13
N ASP A 43 -16.07 10.48 0.45
CA ASP A 43 -16.24 10.45 1.91
C ASP A 43 -15.62 9.17 2.49
N GLU A 44 -15.74 8.06 1.78
CA GLU A 44 -15.10 6.79 2.16
C GLU A 44 -13.57 6.86 2.05
N VAL A 45 -13.04 7.55 1.03
CA VAL A 45 -11.60 7.82 0.92
C VAL A 45 -11.11 8.70 2.08
N LEU A 46 -11.84 9.78 2.41
CA LEU A 46 -11.50 10.64 3.53
C LEU A 46 -11.66 9.93 4.88
N ARG A 47 -12.61 9.00 5.01
CA ARG A 47 -12.77 8.16 6.20
C ARG A 47 -11.55 7.26 6.39
N PHE A 48 -11.05 6.65 5.30
CA PHE A 48 -9.82 5.88 5.34
C PHE A 48 -8.62 6.75 5.73
N ASP A 49 -8.46 7.91 5.07
CA ASP A 49 -7.38 8.85 5.35
C ASP A 49 -7.38 9.32 6.80
N ASN A 50 -8.56 9.61 7.37
CA ASN A 50 -8.67 9.98 8.77
C ASN A 50 -8.20 8.87 9.73
N ILE A 51 -8.51 7.60 9.43
CA ILE A 51 -8.04 6.46 10.25
C ILE A 51 -6.50 6.39 10.22
N MET A 52 -5.91 6.46 9.03
CA MET A 52 -4.46 6.41 8.85
C MET A 52 -3.77 7.61 9.50
N THR A 53 -4.19 8.83 9.19
CA THR A 53 -3.57 10.06 9.72
C THR A 53 -3.73 10.17 11.23
N THR A 54 -4.85 9.72 11.81
CA THR A 54 -5.03 9.65 13.27
C THR A 54 -4.08 8.63 13.91
N SER A 55 -3.81 7.50 13.25
CA SER A 55 -2.82 6.54 13.74
C SER A 55 -1.38 7.08 13.71
N LEU A 56 -1.10 7.98 12.76
CA LEU A 56 0.21 8.63 12.56
C LEU A 56 0.38 9.91 13.39
N ALA A 57 -0.71 10.44 13.93
CA ALA A 57 -0.67 11.55 14.88
C ALA A 57 -0.16 11.00 16.22
N ASP A 58 1.07 11.35 16.57
CA ASP A 58 1.66 10.93 17.83
C ASP A 58 0.82 11.35 19.04
N LYS A 59 0.75 10.44 20.01
CA LYS A 59 0.20 10.67 21.35
C LYS A 59 1.28 10.98 22.38
N THR A 60 2.54 11.13 21.95
CA THR A 60 3.68 11.33 22.84
C THR A 60 4.01 12.82 23.00
N GLU A 61 4.57 13.19 24.16
CA GLU A 61 4.87 14.58 24.56
C GLU A 61 5.91 15.29 23.68
N THR A 62 6.60 14.55 22.81
CA THR A 62 7.48 15.12 21.80
C THR A 62 6.63 15.70 20.68
N ASN A 63 6.76 17.00 20.44
CA ASN A 63 5.93 17.79 19.52
C ASN A 63 6.06 17.39 18.02
N GLU A 64 6.72 16.27 17.72
CA GLU A 64 6.97 15.76 16.36
C GLU A 64 6.08 14.57 16.05
N ARG A 65 5.21 14.73 15.03
CA ARG A 65 4.35 13.67 14.51
C ARG A 65 5.18 12.53 13.90
N SER A 66 4.67 11.30 13.96
CA SER A 66 5.31 10.13 13.35
C SER A 66 5.52 10.28 11.85
N CYS A 67 4.67 11.05 11.16
CA CYS A 67 4.80 11.32 9.73
C CYS A 67 5.85 12.39 9.36
N HIS A 68 6.47 13.08 10.33
CA HIS A 68 7.41 14.18 10.04
C HIS A 68 8.66 13.64 9.30
N PRO A 69 9.17 14.31 8.26
CA PRO A 69 8.75 15.61 7.69
C PRO A 69 7.69 15.52 6.57
N LEU A 70 7.23 14.32 6.21
CA LEU A 70 6.38 14.05 5.04
C LEU A 70 4.88 14.04 5.35
N CYS A 71 4.44 14.64 6.46
CA CYS A 71 3.02 14.71 6.83
C CYS A 71 2.16 15.44 5.79
N ASP A 72 2.75 16.37 5.05
CA ASP A 72 2.04 17.24 4.09
C ASP A 72 1.96 16.62 2.68
N LEU A 73 2.37 15.36 2.50
CA LEU A 73 2.42 14.74 1.16
C LEU A 73 1.03 14.60 0.51
N ASN A 74 -0.02 14.36 1.30
CA ASN A 74 -1.41 14.30 0.81
C ASN A 74 -2.12 15.66 0.82
N LYS A 75 -1.44 16.73 1.20
CA LYS A 75 -2.02 18.09 1.25
C LYS A 75 -2.57 18.54 -0.12
N PRO A 76 -1.91 18.29 -1.26
CA PRO A 76 -2.46 18.63 -2.57
C PRO A 76 -3.82 17.97 -2.82
N PHE A 77 -3.97 16.69 -2.45
CA PHE A 77 -5.24 15.99 -2.54
C PHE A 77 -6.33 16.67 -1.69
N HIS A 78 -6.06 16.99 -0.43
CA HIS A 78 -7.04 17.67 0.43
C HIS A 78 -7.44 19.05 -0.09
N MET A 79 -6.50 19.80 -0.68
CA MET A 79 -6.80 21.08 -1.31
C MET A 79 -7.78 20.92 -2.49
N VAL A 80 -7.52 19.95 -3.37
CA VAL A 80 -8.44 19.64 -4.49
C VAL A 80 -9.81 19.23 -3.98
N MET A 81 -9.88 18.39 -2.95
CA MET A 81 -11.16 17.96 -2.37
C MET A 81 -11.93 19.12 -1.74
N LYS A 82 -11.25 20.06 -1.09
CA LYS A 82 -11.88 21.27 -0.54
C LYS A 82 -12.51 22.12 -1.66
N VAL A 83 -11.81 22.28 -2.78
CA VAL A 83 -12.29 23.02 -3.95
C VAL A 83 -13.49 22.33 -4.60
N LEU A 84 -13.39 21.02 -4.84
CA LEU A 84 -14.48 20.25 -5.44
C LEU A 84 -15.77 20.33 -4.60
N ARG A 85 -15.65 20.46 -3.27
CA ARG A 85 -16.77 20.57 -2.33
C ARG A 85 -17.28 21.99 -2.12
N SER A 86 -16.44 23.02 -2.28
CA SER A 86 -16.84 24.40 -1.96
C SER A 86 -17.78 25.03 -3.00
N ASN A 87 -18.06 24.33 -4.12
CA ASN A 87 -18.94 24.79 -5.20
C ASN A 87 -18.56 26.19 -5.76
N GLU A 88 -17.33 26.64 -5.47
CA GLU A 88 -16.77 27.87 -6.01
C GLU A 88 -16.39 27.61 -7.46
N THR A 89 -17.22 28.13 -8.36
CA THR A 89 -17.22 27.87 -9.81
C THR A 89 -15.99 28.39 -10.57
N SER A 90 -14.96 28.91 -9.90
CA SER A 90 -13.91 29.71 -10.52
C SER A 90 -12.48 29.19 -10.44
N THR A 91 -12.18 28.14 -9.68
CA THR A 91 -10.83 27.54 -9.71
C THR A 91 -10.77 26.49 -10.80
N GLY A 92 -10.13 26.84 -11.93
CA GLY A 92 -9.83 25.92 -13.02
C GLY A 92 -8.93 24.80 -12.54
N LEU A 93 -9.52 23.71 -12.06
CA LEU A 93 -8.80 22.49 -11.75
C LEU A 93 -8.23 21.93 -13.05
N GLY A 94 -6.91 21.92 -13.14
CA GLY A 94 -6.16 21.31 -14.23
C GLY A 94 -5.62 19.94 -13.81
N TYR A 95 -5.24 19.13 -14.80
CA TYR A 95 -4.48 17.90 -14.58
C TYR A 95 -3.39 17.81 -15.67
N PRO A 96 -2.14 17.42 -15.34
CA PRO A 96 -1.63 16.93 -14.04
C PRO A 96 -1.28 18.03 -13.03
N GLU A 97 -1.30 19.29 -13.47
CA GLU A 97 -1.08 20.47 -12.63
C GLU A 97 -2.36 21.29 -12.51
N SER A 98 -2.63 21.80 -11.32
CA SER A 98 -3.77 22.65 -11.01
C SER A 98 -3.27 23.99 -10.47
N THR A 99 -4.04 25.07 -10.64
CA THR A 99 -3.69 26.39 -10.10
C THR A 99 -4.55 26.72 -8.89
N PHE A 100 -3.91 27.05 -7.76
CA PHE A 100 -4.59 27.41 -6.52
C PHE A 100 -4.04 28.74 -5.99
N TYR A 101 -4.87 29.78 -5.94
CA TYR A 101 -4.45 31.16 -5.63
C TYR A 101 -3.16 31.57 -6.37
N ASP A 102 -3.15 31.41 -7.70
CA ASP A 102 -2.00 31.70 -8.59
C ASP A 102 -0.73 30.87 -8.33
N THR A 103 -0.81 29.86 -7.47
CA THR A 103 0.28 28.92 -7.22
C THR A 103 0.03 27.62 -7.99
N PRO A 104 0.95 27.17 -8.87
CA PRO A 104 0.83 25.87 -9.53
C PRO A 104 1.06 24.75 -8.51
N LEU A 105 0.20 23.74 -8.54
CA LEU A 105 0.20 22.58 -7.67
C LEU A 105 0.19 21.31 -8.51
N PHE A 106 1.15 20.43 -8.29
CA PHE A 106 1.18 19.13 -8.96
C PHE A 106 0.23 18.15 -8.26
N ILE A 107 -0.80 17.69 -8.97
CA ILE A 107 -1.80 16.73 -8.46
C ILE A 107 -1.70 15.37 -9.15
N GLY A 108 -0.82 15.24 -10.15
CA GLY A 108 -0.61 14.03 -10.93
C GLY A 108 -0.21 12.79 -10.12
N MET A 109 0.33 12.96 -8.91
CA MET A 109 0.66 11.83 -8.03
C MET A 109 -0.52 11.26 -7.24
N HIS A 110 -1.68 11.91 -7.28
CA HIS A 110 -2.85 11.53 -6.48
C HIS A 110 -4.01 10.97 -7.29
N PHE A 111 -4.01 11.14 -8.60
CA PHE A 111 -5.11 10.68 -9.46
C PHE A 111 -4.55 9.90 -10.64
N HIS A 112 -5.20 8.79 -10.97
CA HIS A 112 -4.88 8.01 -12.15
C HIS A 112 -6.11 7.90 -13.05
N ASP A 113 -5.85 7.94 -14.36
CA ASP A 113 -6.88 8.08 -15.41
C ASP A 113 -7.79 9.30 -15.15
N ALA A 114 -7.14 10.42 -14.82
CA ALA A 114 -7.81 11.67 -14.54
C ALA A 114 -8.10 12.44 -15.83
N ARG A 115 -9.34 12.94 -15.97
CA ARG A 115 -9.80 13.70 -17.12
C ARG A 115 -10.63 14.89 -16.68
N ILE A 116 -10.64 15.93 -17.51
CA ILE A 116 -11.48 17.10 -17.30
C ILE A 116 -12.65 17.01 -18.26
N THR A 117 -13.86 16.95 -17.73
CA THR A 117 -15.06 16.83 -18.57
C THR A 117 -15.36 18.16 -19.28
N SER A 118 -15.31 18.13 -20.60
CA SER A 118 -15.58 19.27 -21.48
C SER A 118 -16.99 19.79 -21.25
N GLY A 119 -17.11 21.03 -20.75
CA GLY A 119 -18.38 21.71 -20.47
C GLY A 119 -18.59 22.03 -18.99
N THR A 120 -18.24 21.11 -18.09
CA THR A 120 -18.35 21.33 -16.63
C THR A 120 -17.05 21.77 -15.99
N LYS A 121 -15.90 21.57 -16.67
CA LYS A 121 -14.54 21.73 -16.10
C LYS A 121 -14.34 20.94 -14.80
N ARG A 122 -15.12 19.87 -14.61
CA ARG A 122 -15.03 18.99 -13.45
C ARG A 122 -13.90 17.99 -13.68
N LEU A 123 -13.08 17.80 -12.65
CA LEU A 123 -12.10 16.73 -12.61
C LEU A 123 -12.81 15.42 -12.28
N GLU A 124 -12.62 14.42 -13.13
CA GLU A 124 -13.02 13.03 -12.90
C GLU A 124 -11.74 12.18 -12.85
N ALA A 125 -11.72 11.16 -12.00
CA ALA A 125 -10.61 10.20 -11.94
C ALA A 125 -11.13 8.78 -11.69
N ARG A 126 -10.54 7.79 -12.36
CA ARG A 126 -10.90 6.39 -12.11
C ARG A 126 -10.39 5.88 -10.77
N SER A 127 -9.25 6.41 -10.33
CA SER A 127 -8.63 6.01 -9.07
C SER A 127 -7.88 7.15 -8.41
N ALA A 128 -7.81 7.10 -7.08
CA ALA A 128 -7.07 8.04 -6.25
C ALA A 128 -5.95 7.31 -5.50
N ILE A 129 -4.83 7.99 -5.28
CA ILE A 129 -3.66 7.45 -4.58
C ILE A 129 -3.29 8.37 -3.42
N LEU A 130 -3.21 7.80 -2.22
CA LEU A 130 -2.74 8.48 -1.01
C LEU A 130 -1.48 7.82 -0.49
N TRP A 131 -0.59 8.65 0.06
CA TRP A 131 0.76 8.26 0.48
C TRP A 131 0.91 8.49 1.98
N TYR A 132 1.43 7.48 2.69
CA TYR A 132 1.60 7.51 4.13
C TYR A 132 3.04 7.15 4.48
N PHE A 133 3.62 7.95 5.37
CA PHE A 133 4.98 7.77 5.87
C PHE A 133 4.94 7.77 7.39
N SER A 134 5.71 6.87 8.00
CA SER A 134 5.90 6.82 9.44
C SER A 134 7.37 6.64 9.79
N ARG A 135 7.87 7.50 10.66
CA ARG A 135 9.06 7.26 11.45
C ARG A 135 8.79 6.05 12.35
N VAL A 136 9.75 5.16 12.42
CA VAL A 136 9.72 3.95 13.26
C VAL A 136 10.90 3.96 14.22
N ASP A 137 11.22 5.15 14.70
CA ASP A 137 12.31 5.44 15.63
C ASP A 137 12.04 4.91 17.05
N THR A 138 10.77 4.76 17.43
CA THR A 138 10.36 4.12 18.68
C THR A 138 9.67 2.77 18.44
N PRO A 139 9.80 1.79 19.36
CA PRO A 139 9.07 0.53 19.28
C PRO A 139 7.56 0.71 19.23
N GLU A 140 7.02 1.70 19.95
CA GLU A 140 5.59 1.99 20.02
C GLU A 140 5.07 2.46 18.65
N ARG A 141 5.73 3.44 18.03
CA ARG A 141 5.37 3.94 16.69
C ARG A 141 5.43 2.83 15.66
N LYS A 142 6.49 2.01 15.70
CA LYS A 142 6.66 0.86 14.81
C LYS A 142 5.49 -0.13 14.96
N GLN A 143 5.10 -0.45 16.20
CA GLN A 143 4.02 -1.39 16.46
C GLN A 143 2.67 -0.81 16.05
N THR A 144 2.35 0.43 16.42
CA THR A 144 1.09 1.10 16.03
C THR A 144 0.94 1.20 14.52
N TYR A 145 2.00 1.59 13.81
CA TYR A 145 1.98 1.67 12.35
C TYR A 145 1.78 0.29 11.72
N LYS A 146 2.51 -0.72 12.20
CA LYS A 146 2.39 -2.10 11.72
C LYS A 146 0.98 -2.65 11.94
N GLU A 147 0.44 -2.53 13.14
CA GLU A 147 -0.91 -3.01 13.47
C GLU A 147 -1.99 -2.33 12.64
N THR A 148 -1.91 -1.00 12.51
CA THR A 148 -2.88 -0.23 11.73
C THR A 148 -2.85 -0.64 10.26
N THR A 149 -1.65 -0.71 9.67
CA THR A 149 -1.46 -1.07 8.26
C THR A 149 -1.93 -2.50 7.99
N LEU A 150 -1.58 -3.47 8.85
CA LEU A 150 -2.00 -4.87 8.68
C LEU A 150 -3.50 -5.07 8.91
N ASN A 151 -4.11 -4.35 9.86
CA ASN A 151 -5.54 -4.41 10.08
C ASN A 151 -6.31 -3.87 8.86
N LEU A 152 -5.93 -2.68 8.37
CA LEU A 152 -6.54 -2.11 7.18
C LEU A 152 -6.32 -2.97 5.94
N PHE A 153 -5.16 -3.61 5.80
CA PHE A 153 -4.90 -4.56 4.71
C PHE A 153 -5.87 -5.76 4.74
N ARG A 154 -6.15 -6.31 5.92
CA ARG A 154 -7.12 -7.42 6.06
C ARG A 154 -8.52 -6.98 5.69
N VAL A 155 -8.99 -5.86 6.25
CA VAL A 155 -10.32 -5.30 5.95
C VAL A 155 -10.47 -4.96 4.46
N SER A 156 -9.39 -4.48 3.83
CA SER A 156 -9.28 -4.22 2.40
C SER A 156 -9.37 -5.50 1.57
N ASN A 157 -8.59 -6.55 1.88
CA ASN A 157 -8.63 -7.83 1.16
C ASN A 157 -9.96 -8.57 1.31
N ASP A 158 -10.60 -8.46 2.47
CA ASP A 158 -11.92 -9.04 2.71
C ASP A 158 -13.04 -8.27 1.98
N GLY A 159 -12.73 -7.11 1.37
CA GLY A 159 -13.69 -6.24 0.68
C GLY A 159 -14.71 -5.58 1.60
N SER A 160 -14.46 -5.62 2.92
CA SER A 160 -15.41 -5.24 3.98
C SER A 160 -15.29 -3.78 4.41
N PHE A 161 -14.34 -3.03 3.85
CA PHE A 161 -14.15 -1.62 4.22
C PHE A 161 -15.35 -0.75 3.85
N SER A 162 -15.87 -0.91 2.63
CA SER A 162 -16.93 -0.08 2.06
C SER A 162 -17.68 -0.82 0.97
N ASP A 163 -18.96 -0.53 0.78
CA ASP A 163 -19.75 -1.03 -0.34
C ASP A 163 -19.53 -0.23 -1.63
N LEU A 164 -18.92 0.97 -1.54
CA LEU A 164 -18.74 1.88 -2.67
C LEU A 164 -17.35 1.78 -3.32
N ILE A 165 -16.31 1.60 -2.50
CA ILE A 165 -14.92 1.64 -2.96
C ILE A 165 -14.20 0.32 -2.71
N ASP A 166 -13.31 -0.02 -3.63
CA ASP A 166 -12.26 -0.99 -3.41
C ASP A 166 -11.00 -0.25 -2.96
N VAL A 167 -10.35 -0.81 -1.96
CA VAL A 167 -9.14 -0.25 -1.35
C VAL A 167 -8.03 -1.25 -1.58
N HIS A 168 -6.91 -0.81 -2.14
CA HIS A 168 -5.71 -1.61 -2.30
C HIS A 168 -4.55 -0.93 -1.57
N LEU A 169 -4.13 -1.54 -0.46
CA LEU A 169 -3.08 -1.01 0.40
C LEU A 169 -1.77 -1.77 0.14
N PHE A 170 -0.71 -1.01 -0.15
CA PHE A 170 0.64 -1.51 -0.32
C PHE A 170 1.55 -0.83 0.68
N GLY A 171 2.54 -1.54 1.21
CA GLY A 171 3.49 -0.94 2.13
C GLY A 171 4.53 -1.92 2.63
N ASP A 172 5.57 -1.37 3.25
CA ASP A 172 6.72 -2.16 3.69
C ASP A 172 6.33 -3.23 4.73
N GLU A 173 5.41 -2.92 5.64
CA GLU A 173 4.95 -3.87 6.67
C GLU A 173 4.13 -5.01 6.07
N ILE A 174 3.38 -4.75 5.00
CA ILE A 174 2.62 -5.77 4.27
C ILE A 174 3.57 -6.66 3.49
N ALA A 175 4.52 -6.09 2.74
CA ALA A 175 5.52 -6.86 2.01
C ALA A 175 6.32 -7.78 2.96
N ASN A 176 6.71 -7.28 4.13
CA ASN A 176 7.36 -8.09 5.15
C ASN A 176 6.46 -9.22 5.66
N SER A 177 5.19 -8.92 5.96
CA SER A 177 4.23 -9.91 6.46
C SER A 177 3.94 -11.00 5.43
N GLU A 178 3.72 -10.62 4.18
CA GLU A 178 3.42 -11.54 3.08
C GLU A 178 4.63 -12.41 2.73
N MET A 179 5.84 -11.86 2.80
CA MET A 179 7.08 -12.65 2.64
C MET A 179 7.22 -13.71 3.74
N VAL A 180 6.92 -13.35 5.00
CA VAL A 180 6.93 -14.30 6.12
C VAL A 180 5.83 -15.36 5.95
N ARG A 181 4.63 -14.96 5.53
CA ARG A 181 3.52 -15.89 5.24
C ARG A 181 3.92 -16.90 4.15
N GLY A 182 4.46 -16.42 3.04
CA GLY A 182 4.92 -17.28 1.94
C GLY A 182 6.03 -18.25 2.37
N ALA A 183 6.96 -17.81 3.21
CA ALA A 183 7.98 -18.69 3.77
C ALA A 183 7.40 -19.81 4.64
N ILE A 184 6.40 -19.50 5.49
CA ILE A 184 5.73 -20.49 6.34
C ILE A 184 4.92 -21.48 5.49
N GLU A 185 4.16 -21.00 4.51
CA GLU A 185 3.39 -21.86 3.59
C GLU A 185 4.29 -22.81 2.82
N TYR A 186 5.44 -22.32 2.35
CA TYR A 186 6.44 -23.14 1.69
C TYR A 186 7.04 -24.20 2.62
N ILE A 187 7.39 -23.83 3.86
CA ILE A 187 7.87 -24.79 4.87
C ILE A 187 6.83 -25.87 5.13
N ASN A 188 5.56 -25.49 5.32
CA ASN A 188 4.47 -26.43 5.54
C ASN A 188 4.28 -27.38 4.33
N ALA A 189 4.41 -26.87 3.11
CA ALA A 189 4.38 -27.69 1.90
C ALA A 189 5.56 -28.67 1.83
N CYS A 190 6.79 -28.24 2.12
CA CYS A 190 7.95 -29.15 2.15
C CYS A 190 7.80 -30.22 3.26
N ILE A 191 7.28 -29.88 4.45
CA ILE A 191 7.00 -30.86 5.53
C ILE A 191 5.94 -31.88 5.09
N LEU A 192 4.84 -31.44 4.46
CA LEU A 192 3.79 -32.34 3.98
C LEU A 192 4.33 -33.34 2.94
N ILE A 193 5.23 -32.90 2.05
CA ILE A 193 5.88 -33.78 1.06
C ILE A 193 6.79 -34.82 1.74
N ILE A 194 7.48 -34.46 2.82
CA ILE A 194 8.35 -35.38 3.57
C ILE A 194 7.52 -36.40 4.38
N PHE A 195 6.36 -35.99 4.91
CA PHE A 195 5.51 -36.83 5.78
C PHE A 195 4.36 -37.56 5.08
N VAL A 196 4.17 -37.37 3.78
CA VAL A 196 3.32 -38.25 2.94
C VAL A 196 4.22 -39.19 2.10
N PRO A 197 4.89 -40.20 2.68
CA PRO A 197 5.51 -41.27 1.91
C PRO A 197 4.40 -42.24 1.47
N GLY A 198 3.54 -41.82 0.54
CA GLY A 198 2.32 -42.59 0.27
C GLY A 198 1.63 -42.39 -1.07
N TRP A 199 2.14 -41.55 -1.98
CA TRP A 199 1.68 -41.55 -3.37
C TRP A 199 2.65 -42.35 -4.22
N SER A 200 2.46 -43.66 -4.18
CA SER A 200 2.87 -44.54 -5.27
C SER A 200 2.09 -44.14 -6.52
N THR A 201 2.69 -43.32 -7.38
CA THR A 201 2.29 -43.28 -8.79
C THR A 201 2.57 -44.66 -9.37
N ILE A 202 1.52 -45.47 -9.50
CA ILE A 202 1.55 -46.73 -10.25
C ILE A 202 1.66 -46.31 -11.72
N ASP A 203 2.85 -46.43 -12.29
CA ASP A 203 3.05 -46.37 -13.74
C ASP A 203 2.64 -47.73 -14.32
N GLU A 204 1.48 -47.78 -14.97
CA GLU A 204 0.82 -49.01 -15.44
C GLU A 204 1.51 -49.65 -16.67
N ARG A 205 2.73 -49.22 -17.04
CA ARG A 205 3.44 -49.73 -18.22
C ARG A 205 4.77 -50.45 -18.00
N SER A 206 5.28 -50.59 -16.77
CA SER A 206 6.44 -51.46 -16.56
C SER A 206 6.46 -52.09 -15.17
N GLY A 207 6.29 -53.42 -15.13
CA GLY A 207 6.31 -54.23 -13.92
C GLY A 207 7.68 -54.36 -13.27
N THR A 208 8.32 -53.24 -12.92
CA THR A 208 9.61 -53.22 -12.20
C THR A 208 9.62 -52.14 -11.12
N ARG A 209 9.68 -52.55 -9.84
CA ARG A 209 9.96 -51.66 -8.71
C ARG A 209 11.37 -51.10 -8.84
N LYS A 210 11.51 -49.84 -9.24
CA LYS A 210 12.75 -49.08 -9.04
C LYS A 210 12.70 -48.38 -7.67
N LYS A 211 13.67 -48.68 -6.81
CA LYS A 211 14.03 -47.79 -5.70
C LYS A 211 14.69 -46.54 -6.30
N ILE A 212 14.17 -45.35 -5.97
CA ILE A 212 14.77 -44.07 -6.34
C ILE A 212 15.53 -43.51 -5.12
N PRO A 213 16.66 -42.80 -5.32
CA PRO A 213 17.63 -42.48 -4.27
C PRO A 213 17.40 -41.10 -3.62
N SER A 214 17.91 -40.95 -2.39
CA SER A 214 18.33 -39.71 -1.69
C SER A 214 17.29 -38.60 -1.40
N PRO A 215 17.48 -37.83 -0.31
CA PRO A 215 16.49 -36.87 0.18
C PRO A 215 16.31 -35.71 -0.80
N ILE A 216 15.05 -35.33 -1.03
CA ILE A 216 14.70 -34.13 -1.77
C ILE A 216 15.15 -32.93 -0.93
N ILE A 217 16.29 -32.34 -1.29
CA ILE A 217 16.70 -31.03 -0.77
C ILE A 217 15.81 -30.00 -1.47
N CYS A 218 14.85 -29.41 -0.74
CA CYS A 218 14.09 -28.24 -1.20
C CYS A 218 15.09 -27.09 -1.45
N HIS A 219 15.47 -26.85 -2.71
CA HIS A 219 16.27 -25.68 -3.08
C HIS A 219 15.43 -24.41 -2.87
N ILE A 220 15.97 -23.45 -2.11
CA ILE A 220 15.38 -22.12 -1.92
C ILE A 220 15.42 -21.39 -3.28
N TYR A 221 14.30 -21.42 -3.99
CA TYR A 221 13.97 -20.43 -5.00
C TYR A 221 12.66 -19.81 -4.56
N MET A 222 12.70 -18.57 -4.09
CA MET A 222 11.50 -17.77 -3.82
C MET A 222 11.06 -17.13 -5.15
N PRO A 223 9.98 -17.58 -5.81
CA PRO A 223 9.31 -16.72 -6.77
C PRO A 223 8.49 -15.70 -5.97
N MET A 224 8.73 -14.41 -6.21
CA MET A 224 7.77 -13.39 -5.80
C MET A 224 6.40 -13.73 -6.40
N PRO A 225 5.28 -13.59 -5.66
CA PRO A 225 3.97 -13.73 -6.26
C PRO A 225 3.79 -12.60 -7.27
N ILE A 226 3.93 -12.94 -8.55
CA ILE A 226 3.49 -12.09 -9.65
C ILE A 226 1.97 -12.11 -9.58
N HIS A 227 1.37 -11.03 -9.06
CA HIS A 227 -0.05 -10.78 -9.28
C HIS A 227 -0.28 -10.74 -10.79
N THR A 228 -1.03 -11.71 -11.30
CA THR A 228 -1.61 -11.63 -12.64
C THR A 228 -2.64 -10.51 -12.67
N PRO A 229 -2.69 -9.73 -13.76
CA PRO A 229 -3.58 -8.58 -13.88
C PRO A 229 -5.01 -9.05 -14.17
N ILE A 230 -5.98 -8.33 -13.62
CA ILE A 230 -7.31 -8.18 -14.20
C ILE A 230 -7.49 -6.69 -14.46
#